data_AF-A0A947WCZ2-F1
#
_entry.id   AF-A0A947WCZ2-F1
#
_cell.length_a   1.000
_cell.length_b   1.000
_cell.length_c   1.000
_cell.angle_alpha   90.00
_cell.angle_beta   90.00
_cell.angle_gamma   90.00
#
_symmetry.space_group_name_H-M   'P 1'
#
loop_
_entity.id
_entity.type
_entity.pdbx_description
1 polymer ?
#
loop_
_entity_poly.entity_id
_entity_poly.type
_entity_poly.pdbx_seq_one_letter_code
_entity_poly.pdbx_strand_id
1 'polypeptide(L)'
;MRRRGISIDYDELISPRPFLIYNELAAHLADQLPERWVKAYRKMAQSPTSIHAFSQHGFHFLFDRASELCSKGVVSGDRAIEDRIIVAYGQSTNLSNSQNPGSRGHLLGSAGSQFGEQAERSYLRGSVLGGWFDISLYPLYRDLDHERSSDCRDYRAMKRYCSEHAGTFCFTRLIYDSRSWNPSAIEHGLLRTDGTFWIRVFRNKTTEARIPLRLGPIRTTRRPSSETTLAD
;
A
#
# COMPACT_ATOMS: atom_id res chain seq x y z
N MET A 1 10.19 -14.03 16.18
CA MET A 1 10.72 -12.64 16.05
C MET A 1 9.56 -11.66 16.21
N ARG A 2 9.48 -10.88 17.29
CA ARG A 2 8.39 -9.87 17.48
C ARG A 2 8.57 -8.77 16.43
N ARG A 3 7.61 -8.62 15.51
CA ARG A 3 7.62 -7.55 14.51
C ARG A 3 7.39 -6.21 15.22
N ARG A 4 8.45 -5.41 15.41
CA ARG A 4 8.40 -4.11 16.10
C ARG A 4 7.68 -3.08 15.23
N GLY A 5 6.96 -2.13 15.83
CA GLY A 5 6.31 -1.03 15.09
C GLY A 5 5.04 -1.38 14.33
N ILE A 6 4.49 -2.59 14.50
CA ILE A 6 3.22 -2.99 13.86
C ILE A 6 2.01 -2.42 14.61
N SER A 7 2.02 -2.42 15.93
CA SER A 7 0.86 -2.00 16.72
C SER A 7 0.96 -0.53 17.11
N ILE A 8 -0.14 0.18 16.88
CA ILE A 8 -0.43 1.52 17.41
C ILE A 8 -1.65 1.34 18.30
N ASP A 9 -1.59 1.93 19.50
CA ASP A 9 -2.73 1.99 20.39
C ASP A 9 -3.65 3.11 19.90
N TYR A 10 -4.68 2.70 19.16
CA TYR A 10 -5.71 3.59 18.64
C TYR A 10 -6.82 3.82 19.66
N ASP A 11 -7.01 2.89 20.61
CA ASP A 11 -8.02 3.02 21.65
C ASP A 11 -7.64 4.16 22.59
N GLU A 12 -6.36 4.36 22.89
CA GLU A 12 -5.85 5.50 23.66
C GLU A 12 -6.25 6.86 23.04
N LEU A 13 -6.32 6.94 21.69
CA LEU A 13 -6.68 8.17 20.99
C LEU A 13 -8.17 8.50 21.05
N ILE A 14 -9.01 7.51 21.33
CA ILE A 14 -10.48 7.62 21.28
C ILE A 14 -11.09 7.59 22.69
N SER A 15 -10.49 6.82 23.61
CA SER A 15 -11.05 6.48 24.93
C SER A 15 -11.31 7.65 25.88
N PRO A 16 -10.60 8.80 25.86
CA PRO A 16 -10.93 9.89 26.77
C PRO A 16 -11.92 10.93 26.19
N ARG A 17 -12.57 10.69 25.04
CA ARG A 17 -13.27 11.77 24.29
C ARG A 17 -14.73 11.48 23.90
N PRO A 18 -15.62 11.12 24.84
CA PRO A 18 -17.03 10.83 24.55
C PRO A 18 -17.86 12.06 24.10
N PHE A 19 -17.28 13.27 24.06
CA PHE A 19 -17.99 14.52 23.75
C PHE A 19 -17.57 15.18 22.44
N LEU A 20 -16.55 14.66 21.73
CA LEU A 20 -16.16 15.26 20.46
C LEU A 20 -17.20 14.91 19.40
N ILE A 21 -17.73 15.94 18.74
CA ILE A 21 -18.49 15.72 17.51
C ILE A 21 -17.53 15.25 16.42
N TYR A 22 -18.05 14.51 15.44
CA TYR A 22 -17.26 13.82 14.41
C TYR A 22 -16.08 14.63 13.84
N ASN A 23 -16.31 15.90 13.49
CA ASN A 23 -15.28 16.77 12.91
C ASN A 23 -14.11 17.03 13.86
N GLU A 24 -14.38 17.20 15.16
CA GLU A 24 -13.35 17.43 16.16
C GLU A 24 -12.53 16.16 16.40
N LEU A 25 -13.19 15.00 16.40
CA LEU A 25 -12.50 13.72 16.51
C LEU A 25 -11.64 13.44 15.28
N ALA A 26 -12.15 13.69 14.08
CA ALA A 26 -11.40 13.58 12.83
C ALA A 26 -10.17 14.51 12.81
N ALA A 27 -10.33 15.77 13.22
CA ALA A 27 -9.23 16.73 13.33
C ALA A 27 -8.19 16.28 14.36
N HIS A 28 -8.64 15.78 15.51
CA HIS A 28 -7.75 15.23 16.53
C HIS A 28 -6.92 14.04 16.01
N LEU A 29 -7.56 13.11 15.31
CA LEU A 29 -6.86 11.97 14.70
C LEU A 29 -5.85 12.44 13.65
N ALA A 30 -6.22 13.40 12.80
CA ALA A 30 -5.33 13.96 11.78
C ALA A 30 -4.09 14.65 12.37
N ASP A 31 -4.21 15.22 13.58
CA ASP A 31 -3.13 15.88 14.31
C ASP A 31 -2.20 14.88 15.03
N GLN A 32 -2.77 13.88 15.72
CA GLN A 32 -1.98 12.99 16.58
C GLN A 32 -1.38 11.77 15.88
N LEU A 33 -2.07 11.24 14.87
CA LEU A 33 -1.64 10.00 14.21
C LEU A 33 -0.31 10.11 13.45
N PRO A 34 0.03 11.22 12.78
CA PRO A 34 1.28 11.34 12.03
C PRO A 34 2.53 11.03 12.87
N GLU A 35 2.64 11.58 14.07
CA GLU A 35 3.80 11.32 14.94
C GLU A 35 3.87 9.85 15.36
N ARG A 36 2.72 9.26 15.71
CA ARG A 36 2.61 7.83 16.09
C ARG A 36 3.00 6.93 14.92
N TRP A 37 2.57 7.24 13.71
CA TRP A 37 2.96 6.52 12.49
C TRP A 37 4.45 6.63 12.19
N VAL A 38 5.04 7.82 12.33
CA VAL A 38 6.49 8.03 12.17
C VAL A 38 7.27 7.19 13.18
N LYS A 39 6.87 7.22 14.46
CA LYS A 39 7.52 6.45 15.53
C LYS A 39 7.39 4.95 15.30
N ALA A 40 6.23 4.49 14.84
CA ALA A 40 5.99 3.10 14.46
C ALA A 40 6.86 2.68 13.27
N TYR A 41 6.92 3.51 12.23
CA TYR A 41 7.72 3.26 11.03
C TYR A 41 9.22 3.21 11.31
N ARG A 42 9.77 4.13 12.10
CA ARG A 42 11.19 4.09 12.50
C ARG A 42 11.58 2.81 13.25
N LYS A 43 10.64 2.15 13.95
CA LYS A 43 10.86 0.84 14.59
C LYS A 43 10.86 -0.32 13.59
N MET A 44 10.24 -0.14 12.41
CA MET A 44 10.21 -1.11 11.30
C MET A 44 11.37 -0.90 10.33
N ALA A 45 11.84 0.34 10.19
CA ALA A 45 12.90 0.72 9.28
C ALA A 45 14.22 0.01 9.63
N GLN A 46 14.91 -0.48 8.60
CA GLN A 46 16.18 -1.20 8.73
C GLN A 46 17.40 -0.30 8.48
N SER A 47 17.17 0.98 8.24
CA SER A 47 18.15 2.03 7.96
C SER A 47 17.67 3.35 8.57
N PRO A 48 18.54 4.38 8.66
CA PRO A 48 18.09 5.75 8.84
C PRO A 48 17.01 6.13 7.81
N THR A 49 16.07 7.00 8.21
CA THR A 49 14.88 7.38 7.43
C THR A 49 14.95 8.86 7.04
N SER A 50 14.57 9.22 5.82
CA SER A 50 14.36 10.61 5.38
C SER A 50 12.88 10.82 5.10
N ILE A 51 12.12 11.17 6.15
CA ILE A 51 10.66 11.22 6.07
C ILE A 51 10.22 12.63 5.65
N HIS A 52 9.49 12.69 4.55
CA HIS A 52 8.90 13.91 4.00
C HIS A 52 7.38 13.83 4.10
N ALA A 53 6.75 14.97 4.40
CA ALA A 53 5.30 15.13 4.39
C ALA A 53 4.87 15.97 3.18
N PHE A 54 3.80 15.55 2.50
CA PHE A 54 3.19 16.35 1.43
C PHE A 54 1.69 16.09 1.35
N SER A 55 0.96 16.94 0.61
CA SER A 55 -0.49 16.85 0.45
C SER A 55 -0.87 16.81 -1.03
N GLN A 56 -1.84 15.98 -1.39
CA GLN A 56 -2.38 15.89 -2.75
C GLN A 56 -3.83 15.41 -2.72
N HIS A 57 -4.71 16.07 -3.50
CA HIS A 57 -6.14 15.72 -3.62
C HIS A 57 -6.89 15.55 -2.28
N GLY A 58 -6.59 16.39 -1.29
CA GLY A 58 -7.24 16.33 0.03
C GLY A 58 -6.70 15.24 0.97
N PHE A 59 -5.64 14.55 0.58
CA PHE A 59 -4.91 13.61 1.43
C PHE A 59 -3.52 14.12 1.76
N HIS A 60 -3.04 13.72 2.92
CA HIS A 60 -1.70 13.92 3.41
C HIS A 60 -0.93 12.60 3.34
N PHE A 61 0.36 12.71 3.03
CA PHE A 61 1.25 11.59 2.82
C PHE A 61 2.49 11.75 3.67
N LEU A 62 2.94 10.64 4.24
CA LEU A 62 4.30 10.51 4.77
C LEU A 62 5.07 9.57 3.86
N PHE A 63 6.25 9.99 3.42
CA PHE A 63 7.07 9.28 2.44
C PHE A 63 8.52 9.22 2.91
N ASP A 64 9.10 8.02 2.89
CA ASP A 64 10.53 7.84 3.16
C ASP A 64 11.33 7.92 1.87
N ARG A 65 12.11 8.99 1.71
CA ARG A 65 13.00 9.23 0.59
C ARG A 65 14.42 8.79 0.93
N ALA A 66 14.60 7.50 1.19
CA ALA A 66 15.88 6.91 1.55
C ALA A 66 16.98 7.12 0.48
N SER A 67 16.59 7.28 -0.78
CA SER A 67 17.50 7.65 -1.88
C SER A 67 18.26 8.95 -1.61
N GLU A 68 17.66 9.89 -0.88
CA GLU A 68 18.31 11.14 -0.46
C GLU A 68 19.50 10.87 0.47
N LEU A 69 19.34 9.94 1.42
CA LEU A 69 20.40 9.55 2.35
C LEU A 69 21.55 8.84 1.64
N CYS A 70 21.22 8.08 0.59
CA CYS A 70 22.23 7.45 -0.26
C CYS A 70 23.01 8.48 -1.05
N SER A 71 22.32 9.46 -1.65
CA SER A 71 22.97 10.54 -2.41
C SER A 71 23.90 11.41 -1.55
N LYS A 72 23.58 11.54 -0.25
CA LYS A 72 24.40 12.25 0.75
C LYS A 72 25.51 11.39 1.36
N GLY A 73 25.65 10.12 0.98
CA GLY A 73 26.63 9.20 1.55
C GLY A 73 26.36 8.77 3.00
N VAL A 74 25.16 9.04 3.54
CA VAL A 74 24.76 8.66 4.90
C VAL A 74 24.49 7.17 5.01
N VAL A 75 23.96 6.56 3.94
CA VAL A 75 23.68 5.13 3.83
C VAL A 75 24.30 4.61 2.55
N SER A 76 25.05 3.52 2.62
CA SER A 76 25.60 2.85 1.44
C SER A 76 24.47 2.20 0.61
N GLY A 77 24.60 2.18 -0.71
CA GLY A 77 23.55 1.70 -1.62
C GLY A 77 23.13 0.25 -1.37
N ASP A 78 24.03 -0.62 -0.92
CA ASP A 78 23.75 -2.01 -0.53
C ASP A 78 22.89 -2.14 0.74
N ARG A 79 22.84 -1.08 1.56
CA ARG A 79 22.08 -1.01 2.81
C ARG A 79 20.85 -0.11 2.71
N ALA A 80 20.67 0.56 1.58
CA ALA A 80 19.54 1.41 1.32
C ALA A 80 18.23 0.62 1.32
N ILE A 81 17.19 1.22 1.90
CA ILE A 81 15.82 0.84 1.59
C ILE A 81 15.36 1.58 0.34
N GLU A 82 14.38 1.02 -0.36
CA GLU A 82 13.74 1.70 -1.48
C GLU A 82 12.85 2.84 -0.97
N ASP A 83 12.75 3.91 -1.76
CA ASP A 83 11.81 5.01 -1.51
C ASP A 83 10.38 4.47 -1.45
N ARG A 84 9.60 4.88 -0.44
CA ARG A 84 8.29 4.26 -0.19
C ARG A 84 7.36 5.13 0.64
N ILE A 85 6.06 4.96 0.37
CA ILE A 85 4.99 5.55 1.17
C ILE A 85 4.95 4.87 2.54
N ILE A 86 4.80 5.68 3.60
CA ILE A 86 4.60 5.18 4.96
C ILE A 86 3.11 5.11 5.24
N VAL A 87 2.41 6.21 5.00
CA VAL A 87 0.98 6.34 5.22
C VAL A 87 0.40 7.42 4.33
N ALA A 88 -0.85 7.23 3.93
CA ALA A 88 -1.70 8.26 3.36
C ALA A 88 -2.96 8.40 4.22
N TYR A 89 -3.40 9.61 4.52
CA TYR A 89 -4.55 9.87 5.37
C TYR A 89 -5.26 11.16 5.00
N GLY A 90 -6.55 11.25 5.25
CA GLY A 90 -7.36 12.40 4.86
C GLY A 90 -8.84 12.10 5.00
N GLN A 91 -9.65 12.88 4.29
CA GLN A 91 -11.10 12.66 4.20
C GLN A 91 -11.46 12.05 2.85
N SER A 92 -12.35 11.06 2.85
CA SER A 92 -12.83 10.46 1.61
C SER A 92 -13.57 11.47 0.76
N THR A 93 -13.43 11.35 -0.56
CA THR A 93 -14.12 12.21 -1.52
C THR A 93 -15.17 11.41 -2.29
N ASN A 94 -16.23 12.10 -2.76
CA ASN A 94 -17.18 11.47 -3.67
C ASN A 94 -16.49 11.19 -5.01
N LEU A 95 -16.34 9.90 -5.32
CA LEU A 95 -15.72 9.42 -6.57
C LEU A 95 -16.49 9.87 -7.83
N SER A 96 -17.72 10.36 -7.71
CA SER A 96 -18.55 10.81 -8.83
C SER A 96 -18.04 12.09 -9.53
N ASN A 97 -17.11 12.83 -8.91
CA ASN A 97 -16.57 14.09 -9.48
C ASN A 97 -15.16 13.98 -10.08
N SER A 98 -14.52 12.80 -10.11
CA SER A 98 -13.18 12.64 -10.68
C SER A 98 -13.24 11.97 -12.05
N GLN A 99 -13.63 12.74 -13.07
CA GLN A 99 -13.35 12.39 -14.46
C GLN A 99 -11.90 12.78 -14.78
N ASN A 100 -11.02 11.78 -15.00
CA ASN A 100 -9.99 11.79 -16.05
C ASN A 100 -9.24 10.44 -16.08
N PRO A 101 -9.46 9.57 -17.08
CA PRO A 101 -8.80 8.26 -17.19
C PRO A 101 -7.32 8.29 -17.61
N GLY A 102 -6.66 9.45 -17.57
CA GLY A 102 -5.56 9.77 -18.48
C GLY A 102 -4.12 9.62 -17.96
N SER A 103 -3.87 9.70 -16.65
CA SER A 103 -2.47 9.80 -16.18
C SER A 103 -1.94 8.45 -15.69
N ARG A 104 -0.88 7.96 -16.35
CA ARG A 104 -0.20 6.67 -16.09
C ARG A 104 1.08 6.87 -15.26
N GLY A 105 1.08 7.81 -14.32
CA GLY A 105 2.24 8.12 -13.50
C GLY A 105 2.49 7.07 -12.41
N HIS A 106 3.74 6.87 -12.02
CA HIS A 106 4.12 6.12 -10.82
C HIS A 106 4.87 7.07 -9.90
N LEU A 107 4.45 7.21 -8.64
CA LEU A 107 5.17 8.05 -7.65
C LEU A 107 6.61 7.55 -7.43
N LEU A 108 6.87 6.28 -7.75
CA LEU A 108 8.09 5.55 -7.42
C LEU A 108 9.01 5.28 -8.63
N GLY A 109 8.85 6.03 -9.73
CA GLY A 109 9.76 5.96 -10.88
C GLY A 109 9.82 4.58 -11.55
N SER A 110 11.04 4.10 -11.88
CA SER A 110 11.28 2.84 -12.60
C SER A 110 10.81 1.59 -11.87
N ALA A 111 10.56 1.62 -10.56
CA ALA A 111 9.89 0.52 -9.86
C ALA A 111 8.46 0.28 -10.38
N GLY A 112 7.84 1.33 -10.96
CA GLY A 112 6.56 1.26 -11.65
C GLY A 112 6.59 0.47 -12.98
N SER A 113 7.76 0.30 -13.61
CA SER A 113 7.87 -0.45 -14.86
C SER A 113 7.71 -1.97 -14.67
N GLN A 114 7.86 -2.46 -13.43
CA GLN A 114 7.57 -3.86 -13.05
C GLN A 114 6.07 -4.21 -13.16
N PHE A 115 5.22 -3.22 -13.44
CA PHE A 115 3.78 -3.37 -13.64
C PHE A 115 3.36 -3.28 -15.12
N GLY A 116 4.08 -3.90 -16.06
CA GLY A 116 3.71 -4.03 -17.49
C GLY A 116 2.56 -5.02 -17.78
N GLU A 117 1.63 -4.70 -18.70
CA GLU A 117 0.35 -5.34 -19.15
C GLU A 117 -0.38 -6.42 -18.26
N GLN A 118 -1.70 -6.30 -18.15
CA GLN A 118 -2.51 -6.69 -16.96
C GLN A 118 -2.81 -8.19 -16.71
N ALA A 119 -2.40 -9.14 -17.56
CA ALA A 119 -2.93 -10.52 -17.47
C ALA A 119 -2.33 -11.37 -16.32
N GLU A 120 -1.03 -11.25 -16.02
CA GLU A 120 -0.32 -12.23 -15.17
C GLU A 120 0.07 -11.77 -13.77
N ARG A 121 -0.30 -10.55 -13.34
CA ARG A 121 0.27 -9.99 -12.12
C ARG A 121 -0.45 -10.40 -10.83
N SER A 122 0.33 -10.93 -9.89
CA SER A 122 -0.09 -11.15 -8.49
C SER A 122 -0.35 -9.85 -7.73
N TYR A 123 0.03 -8.69 -8.28
CA TYR A 123 -0.15 -7.37 -7.66
C TYR A 123 -0.82 -6.34 -8.59
N LEU A 124 -1.79 -5.63 -8.04
CA LEU A 124 -2.49 -4.46 -8.56
C LEU A 124 -1.79 -3.17 -8.12
N ARG A 125 -2.25 -2.04 -8.68
CA ARG A 125 -1.85 -0.70 -8.22
C ARG A 125 -2.62 -0.36 -6.94
N GLY A 126 -1.92 -0.17 -5.84
CA GLY A 126 -2.51 0.26 -4.57
C GLY A 126 -2.83 1.75 -4.59
N SER A 127 -3.99 2.10 -4.03
CA SER A 127 -4.48 3.47 -3.84
C SER A 127 -4.83 3.72 -2.37
N VAL A 128 -4.97 4.99 -1.99
CA VAL A 128 -5.48 5.34 -0.66
C VAL A 128 -6.96 4.97 -0.56
N LEU A 129 -7.37 4.51 0.62
CA LEU A 129 -8.77 4.36 0.96
C LEU A 129 -9.52 5.70 0.80
N GLY A 130 -10.66 5.69 0.09
CA GLY A 130 -11.51 6.88 -0.06
C GLY A 130 -10.96 8.00 -0.94
N GLY A 131 -9.79 7.81 -1.57
CA GLY A 131 -9.17 8.79 -2.45
C GLY A 131 -8.93 8.24 -3.86
N TRP A 132 -8.97 9.14 -4.85
CA TRP A 132 -8.57 8.85 -6.22
C TRP A 132 -7.18 9.42 -6.48
N PHE A 133 -6.28 8.59 -6.99
CA PHE A 133 -4.93 9.00 -7.36
C PHE A 133 -4.57 8.37 -8.70
N ASP A 134 -4.10 9.19 -9.62
CA ASP A 134 -3.63 8.73 -10.93
C ASP A 134 -2.29 7.98 -10.85
N ILE A 135 -1.70 7.89 -9.65
CA ILE A 135 -0.41 7.27 -9.40
C ILE A 135 -0.54 6.06 -8.47
N SER A 136 0.14 4.97 -8.83
CA SER A 136 0.26 3.81 -7.93
C SER A 136 1.15 4.19 -6.75
N LEU A 137 0.63 4.01 -5.54
CA LEU A 137 1.35 4.34 -4.30
C LEU A 137 2.17 3.16 -3.77
N TYR A 138 1.70 1.93 -4.02
CA TYR A 138 2.32 0.68 -3.57
C TYR A 138 1.80 -0.51 -4.41
N PRO A 139 2.44 -1.69 -4.38
CA PRO A 139 1.90 -2.93 -4.95
C PRO A 139 0.84 -3.50 -4.01
N LEU A 140 -0.37 -3.73 -4.50
CA LEU A 140 -1.48 -4.33 -3.74
C LEU A 140 -1.70 -5.77 -4.21
N TYR A 141 -1.65 -6.75 -3.31
CA TYR A 141 -1.86 -8.15 -3.67
C TYR A 141 -3.26 -8.34 -4.27
N ARG A 142 -3.31 -8.90 -5.49
CA ARG A 142 -4.52 -8.96 -6.34
C ARG A 142 -5.70 -9.59 -5.61
N ASP A 143 -5.44 -10.65 -4.89
CA ASP A 143 -6.49 -11.43 -4.26
C ASP A 143 -7.21 -10.66 -3.15
N LEU A 144 -6.59 -9.65 -2.52
CA LEU A 144 -7.28 -8.78 -1.56
C LEU A 144 -8.50 -8.06 -2.15
N ASP A 145 -8.52 -7.82 -3.47
CA ASP A 145 -9.62 -7.13 -4.16
C ASP A 145 -10.56 -8.11 -4.90
N HIS A 146 -10.16 -9.37 -5.11
CA HIS A 146 -10.88 -10.34 -5.96
C HIS A 146 -11.36 -11.62 -5.25
N GLU A 147 -10.74 -12.04 -4.14
CA GLU A 147 -11.11 -13.29 -3.49
C GLU A 147 -12.37 -13.18 -2.61
N ARG A 148 -12.87 -14.36 -2.19
CA ARG A 148 -14.01 -14.51 -1.26
C ARG A 148 -13.60 -14.68 0.20
N SER A 149 -12.34 -14.37 0.56
CA SER A 149 -11.89 -14.45 1.95
C SER A 149 -12.57 -13.39 2.83
N SER A 150 -12.57 -13.61 4.16
CA SER A 150 -13.05 -12.61 5.12
C SER A 150 -12.33 -11.27 4.96
N ASP A 151 -11.03 -11.30 4.77
CA ASP A 151 -10.18 -10.12 4.58
C ASP A 151 -10.59 -9.31 3.35
N CYS A 152 -10.92 -9.98 2.24
CA CYS A 152 -11.40 -9.31 1.02
C CYS A 152 -12.79 -8.70 1.20
N ARG A 153 -13.65 -9.31 2.03
CA ARG A 153 -14.96 -8.75 2.35
C ARG A 153 -14.81 -7.50 3.20
N ASP A 154 -13.97 -7.55 4.23
CA ASP A 154 -13.68 -6.40 5.10
C ASP A 154 -13.03 -5.26 4.30
N TYR A 155 -12.02 -5.56 3.47
CA TYR A 155 -11.34 -4.57 2.62
C TYR A 155 -12.33 -3.86 1.68
N ARG A 156 -13.18 -4.62 0.97
CA ARG A 156 -14.20 -4.04 0.09
C ARG A 156 -15.28 -3.29 0.85
N ALA A 157 -15.68 -3.76 2.03
CA ALA A 157 -16.65 -3.07 2.86
C ALA A 157 -16.12 -1.72 3.36
N MET A 158 -14.84 -1.64 3.74
CA MET A 158 -14.19 -0.37 4.09
C MET A 158 -14.13 0.60 2.89
N LYS A 159 -13.73 0.11 1.70
CA LYS A 159 -13.73 0.92 0.46
C LYS A 159 -15.12 1.46 0.14
N ARG A 160 -16.12 0.58 0.22
CA ARG A 160 -17.53 0.91 0.00
C ARG A 160 -18.01 1.98 0.98
N TYR A 161 -17.71 1.82 2.27
CA TYR A 161 -18.08 2.80 3.29
C TYR A 161 -17.57 4.20 2.93
N CYS A 162 -16.28 4.34 2.63
CA CYS A 162 -15.70 5.63 2.25
C CYS A 162 -16.31 6.23 0.98
N SER A 163 -16.75 5.40 0.03
CA SER A 163 -17.42 5.85 -1.20
C SER A 163 -18.87 6.30 -0.98
N GLU A 164 -19.58 5.65 -0.04
CA GLU A 164 -20.97 5.97 0.28
C GLU A 164 -21.07 7.15 1.29
N HIS A 165 -20.01 7.40 2.04
CA HIS A 165 -19.93 8.39 3.11
C HIS A 165 -18.75 9.34 2.86
N ALA A 166 -18.89 10.26 1.91
CA ALA A 166 -17.87 11.29 1.69
C ALA A 166 -17.62 12.13 2.96
N GLY A 167 -16.39 12.61 3.13
CA GLY A 167 -15.94 13.27 4.36
C GLY A 167 -15.50 12.29 5.45
N THR A 168 -15.50 10.97 5.20
CA THR A 168 -15.02 9.95 6.14
C THR A 168 -13.51 10.11 6.35
N PHE A 169 -13.07 10.38 7.57
CA PHE A 169 -11.65 10.35 7.91
C PHE A 169 -11.15 8.92 7.74
N CYS A 170 -10.10 8.75 6.95
CA CYS A 170 -9.54 7.45 6.65
C CYS A 170 -8.03 7.51 6.44
N PHE A 171 -7.37 6.38 6.63
CA PHE A 171 -5.95 6.23 6.36
C PHE A 171 -5.61 4.87 5.76
N THR A 172 -4.43 4.82 5.14
CA THR A 172 -3.78 3.64 4.57
C THR A 172 -2.32 3.68 4.98
N ARG A 173 -1.95 2.85 5.96
CA ARG A 173 -0.56 2.71 6.44
C ARG A 173 0.05 1.43 5.89
N LEU A 174 1.28 1.54 5.40
CA LEU A 174 2.01 0.44 4.79
C LEU A 174 3.01 -0.16 5.80
N ILE A 175 2.97 -1.49 5.94
CA ILE A 175 3.78 -2.22 6.92
C ILE A 175 4.85 -3.03 6.18
N TYR A 176 6.11 -2.73 6.47
CA TYR A 176 7.27 -3.32 5.81
C TYR A 176 7.99 -4.33 6.70
N ASP A 177 8.40 -5.46 6.13
CA ASP A 177 9.29 -6.45 6.76
C ASP A 177 10.64 -6.57 6.03
N SER A 178 10.83 -5.81 4.96
CA SER A 178 12.04 -5.83 4.13
C SER A 178 12.49 -4.41 3.77
N ARG A 179 13.60 -4.33 3.03
CA ARG A 179 14.11 -3.08 2.45
C ARG A 179 13.32 -2.63 1.22
N SER A 180 12.39 -3.45 0.74
CA SER A 180 11.63 -3.14 -0.46
C SER A 180 10.51 -2.13 -0.23
N TRP A 181 10.09 -1.45 -1.29
CA TRP A 181 8.89 -0.63 -1.36
C TRP A 181 7.59 -1.46 -1.40
N ASN A 182 7.69 -2.80 -1.55
CA ASN A 182 6.55 -3.71 -1.45
C ASN A 182 6.18 -3.99 0.02
N PRO A 183 5.01 -3.52 0.50
CA PRO A 183 4.61 -3.74 1.88
C PRO A 183 4.21 -5.20 2.09
N SER A 184 4.49 -5.69 3.30
CA SER A 184 4.09 -7.04 3.76
C SER A 184 2.63 -7.10 4.21
N ALA A 185 2.09 -5.98 4.65
CA ALA A 185 0.71 -5.82 5.07
C ALA A 185 0.28 -4.36 4.88
N ILE A 186 -1.04 -4.17 4.81
CA ILE A 186 -1.67 -2.87 4.66
C ILE A 186 -2.62 -2.69 5.83
N GLU A 187 -2.44 -1.64 6.61
CA GLU A 187 -3.37 -1.26 7.66
C GLU A 187 -4.27 -0.15 7.15
N HIS A 188 -5.56 -0.39 7.17
CA HIS A 188 -6.56 0.63 6.91
C HIS A 188 -7.29 0.97 8.19
N GLY A 189 -7.65 2.24 8.33
CA GLY A 189 -8.60 2.69 9.33
C GLY A 189 -9.53 3.74 8.78
N LEU A 190 -10.76 3.76 9.28
CA LEU A 190 -11.72 4.81 9.00
C LEU A 190 -12.52 5.16 10.26
N LEU A 191 -12.82 6.44 10.44
CA LEU A 191 -13.70 6.93 11.50
C LEU A 191 -15.13 6.96 10.97
N ARG A 192 -16.00 6.16 11.58
CA ARG A 192 -17.41 6.14 11.22
C ARG A 192 -18.15 7.32 11.84
N THR A 193 -19.30 7.65 11.28
CA THR A 193 -20.18 8.73 11.76
C THR A 193 -20.70 8.52 13.18
N ASP A 194 -20.76 7.27 13.65
CA ASP A 194 -21.10 6.91 15.03
C ASP A 194 -19.94 7.09 16.03
N GLY A 195 -18.80 7.60 15.57
CA GLY A 195 -17.59 7.79 16.38
C GLY A 195 -16.73 6.53 16.54
N THR A 196 -17.14 5.39 15.98
CA THR A 196 -16.33 4.17 16.05
C THR A 196 -15.17 4.22 15.05
N PHE A 197 -13.99 3.79 15.49
CA PHE A 197 -12.81 3.73 14.63
C PHE A 197 -12.58 2.30 14.13
N TRP A 198 -12.90 2.07 12.86
CA TRP A 198 -12.80 0.76 12.24
C TRP A 198 -11.42 0.57 11.62
N ILE A 199 -10.59 -0.25 12.26
CA ILE A 199 -9.23 -0.57 11.80
C ILE A 199 -9.10 -2.05 11.44
N ARG A 200 -8.38 -2.33 10.35
CA ARG A 200 -8.04 -3.68 9.88
C ARG A 200 -6.64 -3.71 9.29
N VAL A 201 -5.95 -4.83 9.48
CA VAL A 201 -4.66 -5.12 8.84
C VAL A 201 -4.83 -6.28 7.87
N PHE A 202 -4.48 -6.06 6.61
CA PHE A 202 -4.59 -7.02 5.53
C PHE A 202 -3.21 -7.51 5.12
N ARG A 203 -3.04 -8.83 4.91
CA ARG A 203 -1.77 -9.38 4.41
C ARG A 203 -1.61 -9.03 2.93
N ASN A 204 -0.45 -8.51 2.55
CA ASN A 204 -0.14 -8.12 1.18
C ASN A 204 0.81 -9.11 0.49
N LYS A 205 0.59 -10.40 0.72
CA LYS A 205 1.40 -11.51 0.16
C LYS A 205 0.49 -12.72 -0.03
N THR A 206 0.85 -13.60 -0.94
CA THR A 206 0.23 -14.92 -1.08
C THR A 206 0.35 -15.67 0.25
N THR A 207 -0.76 -16.21 0.74
CA THR A 207 -0.70 -17.25 1.78
C THR A 207 -0.19 -18.49 1.05
N GLU A 208 0.95 -19.06 1.44
CA GLU A 208 1.68 -20.17 0.77
C GLU A 208 0.88 -21.49 0.56
N ALA A 209 -0.46 -21.47 0.51
CA ALA A 209 -1.29 -22.62 0.26
C ALA A 209 -1.62 -22.87 -1.23
N ARG A 210 -1.16 -22.04 -2.17
CA ARG A 210 -1.45 -22.27 -3.61
C ARG A 210 -0.29 -21.85 -4.50
N ILE A 211 0.68 -22.75 -4.66
CA ILE A 211 1.26 -22.97 -5.98
C ILE A 211 0.27 -23.91 -6.69
N PRO A 212 -0.65 -23.46 -7.56
CA PRO A 212 -1.07 -24.37 -8.60
C PRO A 212 0.14 -24.51 -9.50
N LEU A 213 0.90 -25.59 -9.33
CA LEU A 213 1.75 -26.11 -10.39
C LEU A 213 0.81 -26.46 -11.55
N ARG A 214 0.39 -25.47 -12.33
CA ARG A 214 0.02 -25.71 -13.71
C ARG A 214 1.32 -25.90 -14.46
N LEU A 215 1.92 -27.08 -14.28
CA LEU A 215 2.76 -27.68 -15.31
C LEU A 215 1.84 -27.85 -16.52
N GLY A 216 1.76 -26.84 -17.37
CA GLY A 216 1.21 -27.00 -18.71
C GLY A 216 2.02 -28.08 -19.43
N PRO A 217 1.40 -28.88 -20.31
CA PRO A 217 2.12 -29.91 -21.03
C PRO A 217 3.23 -29.25 -21.85
N ILE A 218 4.48 -29.65 -21.58
CA ILE A 218 5.62 -29.30 -22.41
C ILE A 218 5.36 -29.90 -23.78
N ARG A 219 4.89 -29.09 -24.73
CA ARG A 219 4.94 -29.45 -26.15
C ARG A 219 6.40 -29.39 -26.57
N THR A 220 7.08 -30.54 -26.50
CA THR A 220 8.36 -30.74 -27.19
C THR A 220 8.12 -30.68 -28.69
N THR A 221 8.30 -29.51 -29.29
CA THR A 221 8.48 -29.40 -30.74
C THR A 221 9.87 -29.92 -31.07
N ARG A 222 9.95 -31.22 -31.33
CA ARG A 222 11.13 -31.84 -31.94
C ARG A 222 11.19 -31.31 -33.38
N ARG A 223 12.07 -30.35 -33.65
CA ARG A 223 12.50 -30.02 -35.03
C ARG A 223 13.23 -31.25 -35.57
N PRO A 224 12.84 -31.83 -36.71
CA PRO A 224 13.74 -32.73 -37.42
C PRO A 224 14.90 -31.89 -37.98
N SER A 225 16.09 -32.20 -37.50
CA SER A 225 17.36 -31.82 -38.09
C SER A 225 17.47 -32.47 -39.46
N SER A 226 17.36 -31.69 -40.53
CA SER A 226 17.84 -32.11 -41.85
C SER A 226 19.35 -31.87 -41.92
N GLU A 227 20.05 -32.98 -42.12
CA GLU A 227 21.49 -33.14 -42.23
C GLU A 227 22.13 -32.20 -43.26
N THR A 228 23.29 -31.69 -42.87
CA THR A 228 24.31 -31.14 -43.75
C THR A 228 25.07 -32.32 -44.37
N THR A 229 24.92 -32.53 -45.67
CA THR A 229 25.79 -33.43 -46.43
C THR A 229 26.91 -32.61 -47.04
N LEU A 230 28.14 -32.90 -46.63
CA LEU A 230 29.41 -32.46 -47.21
C LEU A 230 30.08 -33.69 -47.85
N ALA A 231 30.57 -33.51 -49.09
CA ALA A 231 31.47 -34.33 -49.93
C ALA A 231 30.89 -34.38 -51.36
N ASP A 232 31.55 -34.00 -52.44
CA ASP A 232 32.94 -33.60 -52.73
C ASP A 232 32.95 -32.48 -53.79
#